data_AF-A0A7Y3MLJ8-F1
#
_entry.id   AF-A0A7Y3MLJ8-F1
#
_cell.length_a   1.000
_cell.length_b   1.000
_cell.length_c   1.000
_cell.angle_alpha   90.00
_cell.angle_beta   90.00
_cell.angle_gamma   90.00
#
_symmetry.space_group_name_H-M   'P 1'
#
loop_
_entity.id
_entity.type
_entity.pdbx_description
1 polymer ?
#
loop_
_entity_poly.entity_id
_entity_poly.type
_entity_poly.pdbx_seq_one_letter_code
_entity_poly.pdbx_strand_id
1 'polypeptide(L)'
;MNKFILILFLSSLSFVSYGQQTVGLFANDSAAFNGYTFFSPGSSTHSYLVDNCGELINQWTASNQPGLAAYLLPNGNILRTARIAGSFNGGGIGGRVEMYDWNSTLIWSYDHANAQYHQHHDVEYLPNGNILILAWESRSTTEAINSGRDPNAVNNNGVWPTRITEVQPVGLNGANVVWEWHLWDHLVQDFDNTKANYGAVSDHPELLDINAGGNSPDWIHANSIDYNPVLDQIMISSKSMSEIFVIDHSTTTAEAASHTGGTYGKGGDFLYRWGNPQNYGRGTTADRKLYGQHDA
;
A
#
# COMPACT_ATOMS: atom_id res chain seq x y z
N MET A 1 43.06 -65.36 -49.58
CA MET A 1 43.13 -64.67 -48.28
C MET A 1 43.29 -63.18 -48.55
N ASN A 2 42.62 -62.34 -47.76
CA ASN A 2 42.69 -60.87 -47.70
C ASN A 2 41.69 -60.10 -48.56
N LYS A 3 40.98 -59.08 -48.06
CA LYS A 3 40.61 -58.60 -46.71
C LYS A 3 39.53 -57.55 -47.03
N PHE A 4 38.28 -57.75 -46.60
CA PHE A 4 37.25 -56.73 -46.74
C PHE A 4 37.49 -55.65 -45.67
N ILE A 5 37.71 -54.40 -46.10
CA ILE A 5 37.76 -53.23 -45.21
C ILE A 5 36.32 -52.73 -45.05
N LEU A 6 35.76 -52.91 -43.86
CA LEU A 6 34.48 -52.35 -43.47
C LEU A 6 34.73 -50.95 -42.91
N ILE A 7 34.33 -49.91 -43.64
CA ILE A 7 34.36 -48.53 -43.16
C ILE A 7 33.11 -48.32 -42.29
N LEU A 8 33.29 -48.26 -40.97
CA LEU A 8 32.23 -47.86 -40.04
C LEU A 8 32.04 -46.34 -40.12
N PHE A 9 30.90 -45.89 -40.63
CA PHE A 9 30.46 -44.50 -40.49
C PHE A 9 29.95 -44.31 -39.05
N LEU A 10 30.74 -43.64 -38.19
CA LEU A 10 30.25 -43.17 -36.90
C LEU A 10 29.39 -41.92 -37.14
N SER A 11 28.06 -42.08 -37.14
CA SER A 11 27.14 -40.97 -37.00
C SER A 11 27.15 -40.50 -35.54
N SER A 12 27.76 -39.35 -35.25
CA SER A 12 27.61 -38.70 -33.96
C SER A 12 26.19 -38.16 -33.83
N LEU A 13 25.29 -38.93 -33.19
CA LEU A 13 24.01 -38.40 -32.72
C LEU A 13 24.30 -37.45 -31.55
N SER A 14 24.21 -36.15 -31.81
CA SER A 14 24.16 -35.15 -30.74
C SER A 14 22.79 -35.25 -30.06
N PHE A 15 22.73 -35.91 -28.90
CA PHE A 15 21.59 -35.81 -28.02
C PHE A 15 21.61 -34.44 -27.35
N VAL A 16 20.69 -33.56 -27.73
CA VAL A 16 20.45 -32.31 -26.99
C VAL A 16 19.58 -32.67 -25.79
N SER A 17 20.17 -32.73 -24.60
CA SER A 17 19.40 -32.80 -23.36
C SER A 17 18.96 -31.39 -22.97
N TYR A 18 17.65 -31.13 -23.00
CA TYR A 18 17.11 -29.92 -22.40
C TYR A 18 16.93 -30.16 -20.90
N GLY A 19 17.58 -29.34 -20.07
CA GLY A 19 17.31 -29.33 -18.64
C GLY A 19 15.89 -28.85 -18.38
N GLN A 20 15.21 -29.44 -17.41
CA GLN A 20 13.91 -28.92 -16.96
C GLN A 20 14.12 -27.52 -16.38
N GLN A 21 13.33 -26.55 -16.84
CA GLN A 21 13.29 -25.23 -16.23
C GLN A 21 12.77 -25.36 -14.79
N THR A 22 13.57 -24.91 -13.83
CA THR A 22 13.23 -24.95 -12.39
C THR A 22 12.97 -23.57 -11.80
N VAL A 23 13.26 -22.50 -12.55
CA VAL A 23 13.10 -21.08 -12.15
C VAL A 23 12.68 -20.24 -13.36
N GLY A 24 12.15 -19.04 -13.11
CA GLY A 24 11.71 -18.11 -14.17
C GLY A 24 10.23 -18.29 -14.56
N LEU A 25 9.87 -17.83 -15.75
CA LEU A 25 8.50 -17.85 -16.25
C LEU A 25 8.08 -19.25 -16.70
N PHE A 26 7.02 -19.81 -16.11
CA PHE A 26 6.52 -21.15 -16.44
C PHE A 26 5.33 -21.15 -17.42
N ALA A 27 4.61 -20.04 -17.52
CA ALA A 27 3.39 -19.94 -18.33
C ALA A 27 3.33 -18.58 -19.03
N ASN A 28 3.09 -18.62 -20.34
CA ASN A 28 2.75 -17.49 -21.18
C ASN A 28 1.80 -18.01 -22.27
N ASP A 29 0.51 -17.74 -22.13
CA ASP A 29 -0.53 -18.20 -23.05
C ASP A 29 -1.29 -17.01 -23.66
N SER A 30 -2.31 -17.30 -24.47
CA SER A 30 -3.07 -16.25 -25.17
C SER A 30 -3.89 -15.32 -24.26
N ALA A 31 -4.03 -15.64 -22.97
CA ALA A 31 -4.68 -14.75 -22.00
C ALA A 31 -3.69 -13.74 -21.38
N ALA A 32 -2.38 -13.94 -21.56
CA ALA A 32 -1.38 -12.97 -21.14
C ALA A 32 -1.49 -11.68 -21.97
N PHE A 33 -1.47 -10.54 -21.29
CA PHE A 33 -1.37 -9.25 -21.95
C PHE A 33 0.02 -9.10 -22.58
N ASN A 34 0.09 -8.59 -23.81
CA ASN A 34 1.37 -8.27 -24.44
C ASN A 34 1.97 -7.04 -23.75
N GLY A 35 3.10 -7.22 -23.07
CA GLY A 35 3.76 -6.14 -22.35
C GLY A 35 4.98 -6.60 -21.56
N TYR A 36 5.33 -5.79 -20.57
CA TYR A 36 6.40 -6.07 -19.62
C TYR A 36 5.81 -6.22 -18.22
N THR A 37 6.44 -7.06 -17.39
CA THR A 37 6.10 -7.22 -15.97
C THR A 37 7.18 -6.56 -15.13
N PHE A 38 6.80 -5.53 -14.38
CA PHE A 38 7.64 -4.91 -13.36
C PHE A 38 7.35 -5.49 -11.99
N PHE A 39 8.38 -5.80 -11.20
CA PHE A 39 8.20 -6.26 -9.82
C PHE A 39 9.43 -6.02 -8.95
N SER A 40 9.21 -5.94 -7.63
CA SER A 40 10.25 -5.72 -6.62
C SER A 40 10.11 -6.73 -5.49
N PRO A 41 10.90 -7.83 -5.48
CA PRO A 41 10.77 -8.87 -4.47
C PRO A 41 11.06 -8.35 -3.06
N GLY A 42 10.17 -8.62 -2.09
CA GLY A 42 10.25 -8.05 -0.74
C GLY A 42 11.51 -8.41 0.08
N SER A 43 12.29 -9.39 -0.34
CA SER A 43 13.57 -9.80 0.28
C SER A 43 14.80 -9.44 -0.55
N SER A 44 14.66 -8.70 -1.65
CA SER A 44 15.74 -8.32 -2.55
C SER A 44 15.90 -6.80 -2.58
N THR A 45 17.13 -6.30 -2.73
CA THR A 45 17.36 -4.88 -3.01
C THR A 45 17.19 -4.52 -4.48
N HIS A 46 16.91 -5.52 -5.33
CA HIS A 46 16.70 -5.34 -6.76
C HIS A 46 15.22 -5.24 -7.13
N SER A 47 14.94 -4.48 -8.17
CA SER A 47 13.65 -4.46 -8.87
C SER A 47 13.89 -4.84 -10.33
N TYR A 48 12.94 -5.52 -10.95
CA TYR A 48 13.12 -6.15 -12.26
C TYR A 48 12.01 -5.75 -13.21
N LEU A 49 12.36 -5.60 -14.48
CA LEU A 49 11.44 -5.53 -15.60
C LEU A 49 11.75 -6.71 -16.53
N VAL A 50 10.76 -7.55 -16.78
CA VAL A 50 10.88 -8.71 -17.68
C VAL A 50 9.85 -8.65 -18.79
N ASP A 51 10.12 -9.28 -19.93
CA ASP A 51 9.12 -9.49 -20.97
C ASP A 51 8.30 -10.77 -20.75
N ASN A 52 7.35 -11.02 -21.65
CA ASN A 52 6.51 -12.22 -21.62
C ASN A 52 7.25 -13.53 -21.96
N CYS A 53 8.51 -13.47 -22.39
CA CYS A 53 9.38 -14.66 -22.50
C CYS A 53 10.13 -14.93 -21.20
N GLY A 54 10.04 -14.03 -20.21
CA GLY A 54 10.80 -14.09 -18.97
C GLY A 54 12.22 -13.54 -19.10
N GLU A 55 12.54 -12.88 -20.22
CA GLU A 55 13.86 -12.28 -20.44
C GLU A 55 13.96 -10.98 -19.65
N LEU A 56 15.14 -10.75 -19.06
CA LEU A 56 15.42 -9.53 -18.30
C LEU A 56 15.57 -8.34 -19.24
N ILE A 57 14.70 -7.35 -19.09
CA ILE A 57 14.71 -6.10 -19.84
C ILE A 57 15.49 -5.03 -19.10
N ASN A 58 15.26 -4.90 -17.79
CA ASN A 58 16.04 -4.02 -16.93
C ASN A 58 16.06 -4.50 -15.48
N GLN A 59 17.08 -4.05 -14.75
CA GLN A 59 17.23 -4.27 -13.32
C GLN A 59 17.67 -2.98 -12.64
N TRP A 60 16.97 -2.61 -11.58
CA TRP A 60 17.36 -1.53 -10.68
C TRP A 60 18.00 -2.11 -9.43
N THR A 61 19.02 -1.45 -8.89
CA THR A 61 19.67 -1.84 -7.63
C THR A 61 19.58 -0.70 -6.62
N ALA A 62 18.91 -0.96 -5.49
CA ALA A 62 18.83 -0.03 -4.36
C ALA A 62 19.73 -0.46 -3.20
N SER A 63 19.85 0.43 -2.21
CA SER A 63 20.57 0.15 -0.96
C SER A 63 19.72 -0.56 0.08
N ASN A 64 18.41 -0.37 0.05
CA ASN A 64 17.48 -0.85 1.08
C ASN A 64 16.51 -1.92 0.53
N GLN A 65 16.02 -2.79 1.42
CA GLN A 65 14.92 -3.68 1.07
C GLN A 65 13.61 -2.90 0.84
N PRO A 66 12.66 -3.41 0.04
CA PRO A 66 11.45 -2.70 -0.32
C PRO A 66 10.48 -2.55 0.86
N GLY A 67 9.72 -1.47 0.85
CA GLY A 67 8.62 -1.19 1.79
C GLY A 67 7.26 -1.75 1.33
N LEU A 68 7.26 -2.67 0.36
CA LEU A 68 6.13 -3.39 -0.26
C LEU A 68 5.43 -2.74 -1.46
N ALA A 69 5.76 -1.51 -1.84
CA ALA A 69 5.22 -0.87 -3.05
C ALA A 69 6.32 -0.47 -4.03
N ALA A 70 6.04 -0.65 -5.32
CA ALA A 70 6.91 -0.23 -6.40
C ALA A 70 6.12 -0.02 -7.70
N TYR A 71 6.44 1.05 -8.42
CA TYR A 71 5.81 1.46 -9.67
C TYR A 71 6.87 1.66 -10.75
N LEU A 72 6.56 1.23 -11.97
CA LEU A 72 7.24 1.70 -13.17
C LEU A 72 6.47 2.93 -13.70
N LEU A 73 7.12 4.09 -13.69
CA LEU A 73 6.49 5.35 -14.08
C LEU A 73 6.49 5.51 -15.62
N PRO A 74 5.59 6.34 -16.19
CA PRO A 74 5.48 6.52 -17.64
C PRO A 74 6.76 7.02 -18.34
N ASN A 75 7.67 7.66 -17.59
CA ASN A 75 8.96 8.13 -18.12
C ASN A 75 10.08 7.08 -18.04
N GLY A 76 9.79 5.86 -17.57
CA GLY A 76 10.75 4.77 -17.42
C GLY A 76 11.53 4.79 -16.10
N ASN A 77 11.30 5.77 -15.23
CA ASN A 77 11.81 5.74 -13.86
C ASN A 77 11.00 4.74 -13.03
N ILE A 78 11.55 4.33 -11.89
CA ILE A 78 10.78 3.59 -10.90
C ILE A 78 10.58 4.44 -9.65
N LEU A 79 9.40 4.32 -9.04
CA LEU A 79 9.12 4.75 -7.67
C LEU A 79 9.04 3.49 -6.81
N ARG A 80 9.64 3.50 -5.62
CA ARG A 80 9.50 2.38 -4.69
C ARG A 80 9.58 2.84 -3.25
N THR A 81 8.92 2.10 -2.38
CA THR A 81 9.11 2.24 -0.94
C THR A 81 10.33 1.44 -0.48
N ALA A 82 10.93 1.87 0.63
CA ALA A 82 12.13 1.28 1.19
C ALA A 82 12.05 1.24 2.72
N ARG A 83 12.63 0.17 3.29
CA ARG A 83 12.67 -0.05 4.74
C ARG A 83 13.79 0.75 5.37
N ILE A 84 13.42 1.55 6.36
CA ILE A 84 14.34 2.21 7.29
C ILE A 84 13.86 1.98 8.73
N ALA A 85 14.77 2.12 9.69
CA ALA A 85 14.43 2.01 11.11
C ALA A 85 13.55 3.21 11.54
N GLY A 86 12.67 2.98 12.52
CA GLY A 86 11.83 4.03 13.10
C GLY A 86 11.14 3.59 14.38
N SER A 87 10.17 4.39 14.83
CA SER A 87 9.47 4.20 16.12
C SER A 87 8.30 3.21 16.06
N PHE A 88 7.92 2.78 14.87
CA PHE A 88 6.79 1.88 14.63
C PHE A 88 7.28 0.48 14.29
N ASN A 89 6.50 -0.53 14.65
CA ASN A 89 6.80 -1.93 14.34
C ASN A 89 5.50 -2.68 14.01
N GLY A 90 5.16 -2.70 12.73
CA GLY A 90 3.97 -3.33 12.18
C GLY A 90 4.26 -4.07 10.87
N GLY A 91 3.28 -4.84 10.41
CA GLY A 91 3.36 -5.49 9.09
C GLY A 91 3.48 -4.45 7.98
N GLY A 92 4.25 -4.76 6.93
CA GLY A 92 4.47 -3.85 5.81
C GLY A 92 5.26 -2.59 6.12
N ILE A 93 6.09 -2.60 7.16
CA ILE A 93 6.97 -1.47 7.48
C ILE A 93 7.80 -1.03 6.25
N GLY A 94 7.83 0.28 6.03
CA GLY A 94 8.69 0.95 5.05
C GLY A 94 9.43 2.09 5.74
N GLY A 95 9.08 3.32 5.40
CA GLY A 95 9.58 4.55 6.04
C GLY A 95 10.32 5.49 5.08
N ARG A 96 10.69 5.01 3.89
CA ARG A 96 11.31 5.82 2.83
C ARG A 96 10.60 5.59 1.51
N VAL A 97 10.54 6.64 0.70
CA VAL A 97 10.16 6.58 -0.72
C VAL A 97 11.39 6.94 -1.56
N GLU A 98 11.65 6.21 -2.63
CA GLU A 98 12.81 6.38 -3.51
C GLU A 98 12.38 6.39 -4.97
N MET A 99 12.99 7.24 -5.78
CA MET A 99 12.85 7.26 -7.23
C MET A 99 14.20 7.02 -7.88
N TYR A 100 14.25 6.07 -8.82
CA TYR A 100 15.44 5.75 -9.60
C TYR A 100 15.19 5.96 -11.09
N ASP A 101 16.20 6.47 -11.80
CA ASP A 101 16.18 6.48 -13.26
C ASP A 101 16.42 5.09 -13.86
N TRP A 102 16.31 4.97 -15.18
CA TRP A 102 16.53 3.72 -15.92
C TRP A 102 17.88 3.04 -15.62
N ASN A 103 18.92 3.80 -15.24
CA ASN A 103 20.29 3.31 -15.05
C ASN A 103 20.62 2.99 -13.59
N SER A 104 19.62 2.83 -12.72
CA SER A 104 19.79 2.67 -11.26
C SER A 104 20.36 3.91 -10.55
N THR A 105 20.31 5.10 -11.14
CA THR A 105 20.69 6.32 -10.42
C THR A 105 19.55 6.73 -9.50
N LEU A 106 19.82 6.84 -8.20
CA LEU A 106 18.87 7.45 -7.25
C LEU A 106 18.73 8.94 -7.58
N ILE A 107 17.56 9.35 -8.04
CA ILE A 107 17.29 10.73 -8.47
C ILE A 107 16.48 11.51 -7.44
N TRP A 108 15.75 10.82 -6.56
CA TRP A 108 15.05 11.43 -5.44
C TRP A 108 14.80 10.42 -4.32
N SER A 109 14.83 10.85 -3.07
CA SER A 109 14.34 10.07 -1.94
C SER A 109 13.66 10.94 -0.88
N TYR A 110 12.86 10.33 -0.02
CA TYR A 110 12.24 11.04 1.08
C TYR A 110 11.97 10.10 2.25
N ASP A 111 12.49 10.45 3.42
CA ASP A 111 12.23 9.75 4.68
C ASP A 111 10.93 10.27 5.28
N HIS A 112 9.91 9.42 5.31
CA HIS A 112 8.63 9.69 5.95
C HIS A 112 8.48 8.78 7.18
N ALA A 113 9.40 8.97 8.12
CA ALA A 113 9.49 8.21 9.35
C ALA A 113 10.08 9.07 10.48
N ASN A 114 9.36 9.17 11.59
CA ASN A 114 9.84 9.76 12.84
C ASN A 114 9.06 9.18 14.04
N ALA A 115 9.13 9.86 15.19
CA ALA A 115 8.46 9.42 16.41
C ALA A 115 6.93 9.49 16.37
N GLN A 116 6.36 10.28 15.45
CA GLN A 116 4.92 10.56 15.37
C GLN A 116 4.25 9.86 14.18
N TYR A 117 4.98 9.53 13.12
CA TYR A 117 4.44 8.84 11.96
C TYR A 117 5.48 7.99 11.24
N HIS A 118 5.04 6.99 10.47
CA HIS A 118 5.92 6.11 9.69
C HIS A 118 5.21 5.52 8.48
N GLN A 119 5.78 5.70 7.28
CA GLN A 119 5.25 5.14 6.03
C GLN A 119 5.23 3.60 6.07
N HIS A 120 4.13 3.01 5.64
CA HIS A 120 4.02 1.55 5.52
C HIS A 120 3.26 1.16 4.26
N HIS A 121 3.55 -0.04 3.77
CA HIS A 121 2.97 -0.66 2.60
C HIS A 121 3.14 0.20 1.33
N ASP A 122 2.24 1.15 1.14
CA ASP A 122 1.95 1.71 -0.17
C ASP A 122 2.20 3.22 -0.27
N VAL A 123 2.29 3.67 -1.51
CA VAL A 123 2.32 5.06 -1.96
C VAL A 123 1.60 5.11 -3.30
N GLU A 124 1.02 6.24 -3.66
CA GLU A 124 0.38 6.39 -4.98
C GLU A 124 0.99 7.57 -5.73
N TYR A 125 1.38 7.37 -7.00
CA TYR A 125 2.02 8.40 -7.82
C TYR A 125 0.99 9.16 -8.65
N LEU A 126 0.79 10.43 -8.32
CA LEU A 126 -0.29 11.23 -8.91
C LEU A 126 0.07 11.77 -10.30
N PRO A 127 -0.93 12.05 -11.16
CA PRO A 127 -0.71 12.61 -12.50
C PRO A 127 0.03 13.97 -12.52
N ASN A 128 -0.06 14.73 -11.42
CA ASN A 128 0.64 16.02 -11.25
C ASN A 128 2.12 15.84 -10.82
N GLY A 129 2.57 14.61 -10.56
CA GLY A 129 3.91 14.26 -10.10
C GLY A 129 4.10 14.26 -8.59
N ASN A 130 3.05 14.57 -7.81
CA ASN A 130 3.04 14.41 -6.36
C ASN A 130 2.87 12.93 -5.99
N ILE A 131 3.07 12.63 -4.71
CA ILE A 131 3.01 11.27 -4.18
C ILE A 131 2.10 11.28 -2.94
N LEU A 132 1.08 10.44 -2.93
CA LEU A 132 0.35 10.10 -1.71
C LEU A 132 1.14 9.07 -0.92
N ILE A 133 1.33 9.31 0.37
CA ILE A 133 2.05 8.43 1.27
C ILE A 133 1.09 7.87 2.30
N LEU A 134 0.93 6.55 2.32
CA LEU A 134 0.20 5.84 3.36
C LEU A 134 1.09 5.63 4.58
N ALA A 135 0.66 6.10 5.74
CA ALA A 135 1.43 6.04 6.96
C ALA A 135 0.57 5.72 8.18
N TRP A 136 1.24 5.23 9.22
CA TRP A 136 0.72 5.28 10.58
C TRP A 136 1.00 6.66 11.16
N GLU A 137 0.12 7.15 12.03
CA GLU A 137 0.45 8.16 13.04
C GLU A 137 0.33 7.58 14.45
N SER A 138 0.99 8.15 15.45
CA SER A 138 0.95 7.63 16.83
C SER A 138 -0.08 8.37 17.67
N ARG A 139 -0.97 7.63 18.35
CA ARG A 139 -1.88 8.15 19.38
C ARG A 139 -1.72 7.37 20.66
N SER A 140 -1.53 8.06 21.77
CA SER A 140 -1.32 7.41 23.07
C SER A 140 -2.55 6.63 23.55
N THR A 141 -2.34 5.70 24.47
CA THR A 141 -3.42 4.97 25.14
C THR A 141 -4.46 5.91 25.77
N THR A 142 -4.02 7.02 26.36
CA THR A 142 -4.91 8.03 26.95
C THR A 142 -5.75 8.75 25.90
N GLU A 143 -5.17 9.13 24.77
CA GLU A 143 -5.90 9.73 23.65
C GLU A 143 -6.96 8.76 23.09
N ALA A 144 -6.61 7.48 22.91
CA ALA A 144 -7.54 6.46 22.44
C ALA A 144 -8.72 6.27 23.40
N ILE A 145 -8.47 6.13 24.70
CA ILE A 145 -9.54 6.00 25.71
C ILE A 145 -10.42 7.24 25.75
N ASN A 146 -9.83 8.44 25.66
CA ASN A 146 -10.60 9.69 25.63
C ASN A 146 -11.45 9.85 24.36
N SER A 147 -11.02 9.21 23.27
CA SER A 147 -11.76 9.11 21.99
C SER A 147 -12.79 7.98 21.98
N GLY A 148 -12.96 7.28 23.12
CA GLY A 148 -13.99 6.26 23.34
C GLY A 148 -13.59 4.83 22.98
N ARG A 149 -12.29 4.54 22.78
CA ARG A 149 -11.78 3.16 22.71
C ARG A 149 -11.99 2.46 24.05
N ASP A 150 -12.48 1.22 24.03
CA ASP A 150 -12.61 0.38 25.23
C ASP A 150 -11.24 0.25 25.93
N PRO A 151 -11.13 0.68 27.20
CA PRO A 151 -9.90 0.56 27.99
C PRO A 151 -9.35 -0.87 28.12
N ASN A 152 -10.19 -1.90 27.90
CA ASN A 152 -9.76 -3.30 27.89
C ASN A 152 -9.24 -3.78 26.52
N ALA A 153 -9.45 -2.97 25.47
CA ALA A 153 -9.12 -3.28 24.08
C ALA A 153 -8.04 -2.36 23.48
N VAL A 154 -7.35 -1.58 24.33
CA VAL A 154 -6.27 -0.66 23.92
C VAL A 154 -4.90 -1.21 24.31
N ASN A 155 -3.93 -1.10 23.39
CA ASN A 155 -2.56 -1.53 23.63
C ASN A 155 -1.77 -0.48 24.45
N ASN A 156 -0.73 -0.91 25.15
CA ASN A 156 0.18 -0.02 25.87
C ASN A 156 0.98 0.91 24.94
N ASN A 157 1.16 0.52 23.68
CA ASN A 157 1.75 1.36 22.64
C ASN A 157 0.74 2.36 22.05
N GLY A 158 -0.44 2.47 22.64
CA GLY A 158 -1.54 3.25 22.11
C GLY A 158 -2.11 2.62 20.84
N VAL A 159 -2.44 3.46 19.87
CA VAL A 159 -3.07 3.07 18.63
C VAL A 159 -2.45 3.85 17.46
N TRP A 160 -2.39 3.23 16.29
CA TRP A 160 -1.71 3.72 15.09
C TRP A 160 -2.70 3.91 13.94
N PRO A 161 -3.53 4.97 13.97
CA PRO A 161 -4.48 5.23 12.90
C PRO A 161 -3.76 5.56 11.59
N THR A 162 -4.48 5.40 10.48
CA THR A 162 -3.98 5.77 9.16
C THR A 162 -3.95 7.28 9.00
N ARG A 163 -2.82 7.73 8.46
CA ARG A 163 -2.58 9.06 7.93
C ARG A 163 -2.26 8.94 6.45
N ILE A 164 -2.72 9.90 5.67
CA ILE A 164 -2.30 10.08 4.27
C ILE A 164 -1.67 11.45 4.15
N THR A 165 -0.50 11.51 3.50
CA THR A 165 0.22 12.77 3.23
C THR A 165 0.47 12.86 1.74
N GLU A 166 0.00 13.91 1.08
CA GLU A 166 0.43 14.24 -0.28
C GLU A 166 1.70 15.09 -0.22
N VAL A 167 2.73 14.66 -0.93
CA VAL A 167 4.00 15.38 -1.02
C VAL A 167 4.38 15.71 -2.46
N GLN A 168 4.90 16.91 -2.65
CA GLN A 168 5.57 17.34 -3.88
C GLN A 168 7.08 17.12 -3.72
N PRO A 169 7.73 16.27 -4.55
CA PRO A 169 9.18 16.10 -4.54
C PRO A 169 9.96 17.41 -4.77
N VAL A 170 11.02 17.64 -3.97
CA VAL A 170 11.92 18.81 -4.08
C VAL A 170 13.39 18.39 -3.98
N GLY A 171 14.20 18.83 -4.93
CA GLY A 171 15.63 18.53 -4.94
C GLY A 171 15.90 17.02 -5.04
N LEU A 172 16.92 16.53 -4.33
CA LEU A 172 17.30 15.12 -4.34
C LEU A 172 16.76 14.32 -3.16
N ASN A 173 16.37 14.99 -2.07
CA ASN A 173 16.06 14.34 -0.80
C ASN A 173 15.01 15.08 0.06
N GLY A 174 14.21 15.96 -0.55
CA GLY A 174 13.22 16.79 0.15
C GLY A 174 11.84 16.71 -0.48
N ALA A 175 10.83 17.21 0.24
CA ALA A 175 9.48 17.33 -0.28
C ALA A 175 8.73 18.48 0.41
N ASN A 176 7.78 19.09 -0.29
CA ASN A 176 6.77 19.95 0.32
C ASN A 176 5.53 19.11 0.63
N VAL A 177 5.03 19.18 1.86
CA VAL A 177 3.71 18.63 2.19
C VAL A 177 2.65 19.59 1.65
N VAL A 178 1.74 19.09 0.81
CA VAL A 178 0.72 19.93 0.14
C VAL A 178 -0.70 19.63 0.60
N TRP A 179 -0.94 18.41 1.10
CA TRP A 179 -2.23 17.98 1.63
C TRP A 179 -2.05 16.86 2.66
N GLU A 180 -2.95 16.77 3.63
CA GLU A 180 -2.95 15.72 4.65
C GLU A 180 -4.38 15.32 5.01
N TRP A 181 -4.57 14.04 5.31
CA TRP A 181 -5.80 13.49 5.88
C TRP A 181 -5.47 12.53 7.01
N HIS A 182 -6.31 12.56 8.04
CA HIS A 182 -6.10 11.86 9.29
C HIS A 182 -7.38 11.09 9.64
N LEU A 183 -7.31 9.76 9.66
CA LEU A 183 -8.45 8.94 10.08
C LEU A 183 -8.93 9.32 11.49
N TRP A 184 -8.01 9.82 12.33
CA TRP A 184 -8.30 10.24 13.69
C TRP A 184 -9.40 11.32 13.80
N ASP A 185 -9.58 12.13 12.77
CA ASP A 185 -10.60 13.18 12.72
C ASP A 185 -12.00 12.63 12.33
N HIS A 186 -12.08 11.37 11.88
CA HIS A 186 -13.28 10.75 11.32
C HIS A 186 -13.73 9.52 12.12
N LEU A 187 -13.85 9.68 13.44
CA LEU A 187 -14.16 8.61 14.38
C LEU A 187 -15.56 8.73 14.98
N VAL A 188 -16.19 7.59 15.26
CA VAL A 188 -17.43 7.44 16.03
C VAL A 188 -17.26 6.29 17.03
N GLN A 189 -18.11 6.24 18.05
CA GLN A 189 -18.22 5.11 18.98
C GLN A 189 -19.54 5.17 19.76
N ASP A 190 -20.11 4.03 20.15
CA ASP A 190 -21.30 3.94 21.01
C ASP A 190 -21.03 3.20 22.33
N PHE A 191 -19.76 3.05 22.71
CA PHE A 191 -19.31 2.33 23.91
C PHE A 191 -19.47 3.14 25.21
N ASP A 192 -18.97 4.39 25.24
CA ASP A 192 -18.98 5.26 26.43
C ASP A 192 -19.51 6.65 26.08
N ASN A 193 -20.72 6.96 26.55
CA ASN A 193 -21.40 8.22 26.30
C ASN A 193 -20.80 9.44 27.01
N THR A 194 -19.79 9.24 27.85
CA THR A 194 -19.05 10.30 28.52
C THR A 194 -17.77 10.70 27.79
N LYS A 195 -17.42 9.99 26.70
CA LYS A 195 -16.20 10.22 25.91
C LYS A 195 -16.50 10.98 24.61
N ALA A 196 -15.44 11.43 23.96
CA ALA A 196 -15.56 12.03 22.63
C ALA A 196 -16.11 11.02 21.61
N ASN A 197 -16.54 11.53 20.47
CA ASN A 197 -17.02 10.75 19.32
C ASN A 197 -18.25 9.87 19.63
N TYR A 198 -18.97 10.12 20.73
CA TYR A 198 -20.15 9.32 21.06
C TYR A 198 -21.30 9.57 20.08
N GLY A 199 -21.77 8.50 19.44
CA GLY A 199 -22.89 8.50 18.51
C GLY A 199 -23.24 7.07 18.12
N ALA A 200 -24.49 6.81 17.74
CA ALA A 200 -24.89 5.49 17.28
C ALA A 200 -24.13 5.14 16.00
N VAL A 201 -23.27 4.12 16.05
CA VAL A 201 -22.35 3.79 14.94
C VAL A 201 -23.12 3.52 13.63
N SER A 202 -24.29 2.89 13.71
CA SER A 202 -25.14 2.61 12.55
C SER A 202 -25.66 3.85 11.81
N ASP A 203 -25.74 4.98 12.52
CA ASP A 203 -26.25 6.25 12.01
C ASP A 203 -25.16 7.07 11.32
N HIS A 204 -23.89 6.70 11.51
CA HIS A 204 -22.70 7.39 11.01
C HIS A 204 -21.83 6.49 10.11
N PRO A 205 -22.36 5.96 8.99
CA PRO A 205 -21.56 5.16 8.05
C PRO A 205 -20.35 5.92 7.50
N GLU A 206 -20.37 7.25 7.50
CA GLU A 206 -19.30 8.13 7.06
C GLU A 206 -18.10 8.21 8.02
N LEU A 207 -18.21 7.65 9.23
CA LEU A 207 -17.16 7.65 10.27
C LEU A 207 -16.73 6.22 10.62
N LEU A 208 -15.53 6.06 11.15
CA LEU A 208 -15.02 4.77 11.62
C LEU A 208 -15.35 4.56 13.10
N ASP A 209 -15.95 3.42 13.45
CA ASP A 209 -16.02 3.01 14.85
C ASP A 209 -14.62 2.71 15.39
N ILE A 210 -14.14 3.52 16.35
CA ILE A 210 -12.83 3.31 16.96
C ILE A 210 -12.74 1.95 17.68
N ASN A 211 -13.86 1.32 18.02
CA ASN A 211 -13.93 0.00 18.66
C ASN A 211 -14.08 -1.16 17.67
N ALA A 212 -14.16 -0.89 16.37
CA ALA A 212 -14.10 -1.93 15.36
C ALA A 212 -12.70 -2.60 15.35
N GLY A 213 -12.67 -3.88 14.95
CA GLY A 213 -11.43 -4.65 14.79
C GLY A 213 -10.85 -5.22 16.09
N GLY A 214 -9.52 -5.36 16.14
CA GLY A 214 -8.80 -6.02 17.23
C GLY A 214 -7.93 -5.08 18.07
N ASN A 215 -7.18 -5.63 19.04
CA ASN A 215 -6.41 -4.86 20.04
C ASN A 215 -4.98 -4.50 19.61
N SER A 216 -4.64 -4.69 18.33
CA SER A 216 -3.35 -4.28 17.78
C SER A 216 -3.25 -2.75 17.79
N PRO A 217 -2.08 -2.13 18.04
CA PRO A 217 -1.89 -0.72 17.75
C PRO A 217 -2.25 -0.39 16.29
N ASP A 218 -1.89 -1.25 15.35
CA ASP A 218 -2.27 -1.17 13.94
C ASP A 218 -3.64 -1.84 13.71
N TRP A 219 -4.68 -1.35 14.37
CA TRP A 219 -5.97 -2.05 14.43
C TRP A 219 -6.71 -2.07 13.09
N ILE A 220 -6.54 -1.02 12.27
CA ILE A 220 -7.14 -0.96 10.94
C ILE A 220 -6.26 -1.61 9.88
N HIS A 221 -4.93 -1.59 9.99
CA HIS A 221 -4.03 -2.18 9.00
C HIS A 221 -4.40 -1.79 7.56
N ALA A 222 -4.39 -0.49 7.28
CA ALA A 222 -4.45 -0.01 5.90
C ALA A 222 -3.23 -0.53 5.15
N ASN A 223 -3.42 -0.99 3.92
CA ASN A 223 -2.36 -1.70 3.20
C ASN A 223 -2.22 -1.32 1.74
N SER A 224 -3.14 -0.53 1.20
CA SER A 224 -3.06 -0.01 -0.15
C SER A 224 -3.83 1.31 -0.23
N ILE A 225 -3.35 2.17 -1.13
CA ILE A 225 -3.95 3.46 -1.47
C ILE A 225 -4.00 3.58 -2.99
N ASP A 226 -5.12 4.06 -3.54
CA ASP A 226 -5.26 4.33 -4.98
C ASP A 226 -5.95 5.67 -5.20
N TYR A 227 -5.70 6.30 -6.35
CA TYR A 227 -6.24 7.60 -6.71
C TYR A 227 -7.09 7.53 -7.97
N ASN A 228 -8.32 8.03 -7.87
CA ASN A 228 -9.20 8.20 -9.01
C ASN A 228 -9.13 9.65 -9.53
N PRO A 229 -8.40 9.91 -10.63
CA PRO A 229 -8.26 11.27 -11.17
C PRO A 229 -9.53 11.82 -11.81
N VAL A 230 -10.52 10.97 -12.13
CA VAL A 230 -11.79 11.42 -12.74
C VAL A 230 -12.72 12.04 -11.69
N LEU A 231 -12.70 11.49 -10.48
CA LEU A 231 -13.58 11.91 -9.39
C LEU A 231 -12.85 12.71 -8.29
N ASP A 232 -11.53 12.81 -8.38
CA ASP A 232 -10.64 13.38 -7.36
C ASP A 232 -10.88 12.73 -5.99
N GLN A 233 -10.76 11.41 -5.97
CA GLN A 233 -11.03 10.56 -4.80
C GLN A 233 -9.84 9.68 -4.50
N ILE A 234 -9.64 9.40 -3.22
CA ILE A 234 -8.68 8.41 -2.76
C ILE A 234 -9.44 7.19 -2.26
N MET A 235 -9.00 6.01 -2.68
CA MET A 235 -9.43 4.73 -2.17
C MET A 235 -8.40 4.18 -1.19
N ILE A 236 -8.86 3.62 -0.08
CA ILE A 236 -8.00 3.03 0.97
C ILE A 236 -8.49 1.61 1.23
N SER A 237 -7.61 0.62 1.11
CA SER A 237 -7.90 -0.75 1.53
C SER A 237 -7.41 -1.00 2.96
N SER A 238 -8.27 -1.59 3.78
CA SER A 238 -7.94 -2.06 5.13
C SER A 238 -8.09 -3.58 5.24
N LYS A 239 -6.96 -4.26 5.50
CA LYS A 239 -6.92 -5.71 5.73
C LYS A 239 -7.77 -6.12 6.93
N SER A 240 -7.52 -5.46 8.07
CA SER A 240 -8.08 -5.88 9.36
C SER A 240 -9.57 -5.57 9.44
N MET A 241 -10.03 -4.52 8.76
CA MET A 241 -11.46 -4.23 8.66
C MET A 241 -12.15 -5.09 7.60
N SER A 242 -11.39 -5.56 6.60
CA SER A 242 -11.95 -6.13 5.38
C SER A 242 -12.92 -5.18 4.71
N GLU A 243 -12.49 -3.92 4.62
CA GLU A 243 -13.22 -2.83 4.02
C GLU A 243 -12.31 -2.05 3.08
N ILE A 244 -12.96 -1.42 2.10
CA ILE A 244 -12.42 -0.34 1.30
C ILE A 244 -13.16 0.93 1.69
N PHE A 245 -12.41 2.03 1.84
CA PHE A 245 -12.93 3.36 2.11
C PHE A 245 -12.65 4.26 0.91
N VAL A 246 -13.54 5.21 0.64
CA VAL A 246 -13.33 6.27 -0.37
C VAL A 246 -13.49 7.63 0.29
N ILE A 247 -12.53 8.54 0.08
CA ILE A 247 -12.52 9.91 0.62
C ILE A 247 -12.35 10.96 -0.48
N ASP A 248 -12.74 12.20 -0.18
CA ASP A 248 -12.61 13.36 -1.07
C ASP A 248 -11.20 13.96 -1.03
N HIS A 249 -10.48 13.91 -2.15
CA HIS A 249 -9.15 14.50 -2.26
C HIS A 249 -9.18 15.98 -2.69
N SER A 250 -10.31 16.47 -3.21
CA SER A 250 -10.45 17.88 -3.63
C SER A 250 -10.49 18.88 -2.46
N THR A 251 -10.45 18.37 -1.23
CA THR A 251 -10.42 19.14 0.01
C THR A 251 -9.07 19.85 0.19
N THR A 252 -9.06 20.99 0.87
CA THR A 252 -7.84 21.47 1.55
C THR A 252 -7.56 20.61 2.79
N THR A 253 -6.34 20.62 3.34
CA THR A 253 -6.03 19.94 4.62
C THR A 253 -7.00 20.31 5.75
N ALA A 254 -7.45 21.57 5.80
CA ALA A 254 -8.39 22.02 6.83
C ALA A 254 -9.80 21.46 6.62
N GLU A 255 -10.26 21.35 5.38
CA GLU A 255 -11.54 20.70 5.05
C GLU A 255 -11.46 19.19 5.25
N ALA A 256 -10.33 18.57 4.89
CA ALA A 256 -10.04 17.16 5.11
C ALA A 256 -10.12 16.78 6.59
N ALA A 257 -9.65 17.64 7.51
CA ALA A 257 -9.79 17.43 8.96
C ALA A 257 -11.21 17.71 9.51
N SER A 258 -12.19 17.99 8.64
CA SER A 258 -13.55 18.37 9.02
C SER A 258 -14.62 17.50 8.33
N HIS A 259 -15.87 17.72 8.69
CA HIS A 259 -17.05 17.01 8.13
C HIS A 259 -17.73 17.79 6.99
N THR A 260 -17.09 18.86 6.47
CA THR A 260 -17.67 19.76 5.46
C THR A 260 -16.60 20.29 4.49
N GLY A 261 -17.02 20.69 3.29
CA GLY A 261 -16.09 21.18 2.26
C GLY A 261 -15.73 20.10 1.25
N GLY A 262 -14.81 20.43 0.35
CA GLY A 262 -14.52 19.62 -0.84
C GLY A 262 -15.68 19.57 -1.83
N THR A 263 -15.47 18.88 -2.95
CA THR A 263 -16.44 18.73 -4.04
C THR A 263 -17.72 18.04 -3.59
N TYR A 264 -17.61 17.09 -2.65
CA TYR A 264 -18.75 16.32 -2.17
C TYR A 264 -19.42 16.92 -0.92
N GLY A 265 -18.88 18.02 -0.37
CA GLY A 265 -19.43 18.71 0.80
C GLY A 265 -19.33 17.92 2.10
N LYS A 266 -18.43 16.93 2.15
CA LYS A 266 -18.24 15.99 3.27
C LYS A 266 -16.93 16.18 4.02
N GLY A 267 -16.09 17.12 3.61
CA GLY A 267 -14.75 17.23 4.15
C GLY A 267 -14.00 15.90 3.97
N GLY A 268 -13.32 15.42 5.00
CA GLY A 268 -12.59 14.13 4.95
C GLY A 268 -13.40 12.89 5.36
N ASP A 269 -14.70 13.02 5.62
CA ASP A 269 -15.53 11.86 5.95
C ASP A 269 -15.58 10.85 4.80
N PHE A 270 -15.84 9.58 5.12
CA PHE A 270 -15.97 8.55 4.09
C PHE A 270 -17.15 8.85 3.17
N LEU A 271 -16.87 9.00 1.88
CA LEU A 271 -17.88 9.09 0.83
C LEU A 271 -18.54 7.74 0.60
N TYR A 272 -17.76 6.67 0.74
CA TYR A 272 -18.21 5.30 0.52
C TYR A 272 -17.41 4.30 1.34
N ARG A 273 -18.07 3.20 1.71
CA ARG A 273 -17.50 2.06 2.40
C ARG A 273 -18.05 0.77 1.82
N TRP A 274 -17.20 -0.24 1.68
CA TRP A 274 -17.64 -1.53 1.18
C TRP A 274 -16.76 -2.68 1.69
N GLY A 275 -17.34 -3.85 1.89
CA GLY A 275 -16.60 -5.08 2.21
C GLY A 275 -17.08 -5.76 3.49
N ASN A 276 -17.26 -5.02 4.59
CA ASN A 276 -17.70 -5.58 5.87
C ASN A 276 -18.66 -4.63 6.61
N PRO A 277 -19.96 -4.65 6.25
CA PRO A 277 -20.96 -3.74 6.83
C PRO A 277 -21.25 -3.96 8.32
N GLN A 278 -20.78 -5.08 8.88
CA GLN A 278 -20.88 -5.35 10.32
C GLN A 278 -20.06 -4.36 11.15
N ASN A 279 -18.96 -3.84 10.62
CA ASN A 279 -18.08 -2.89 11.33
C ASN A 279 -18.74 -1.53 11.61
N TYR A 280 -19.87 -1.25 10.96
CA TYR A 280 -20.63 -0.01 11.16
C TYR A 280 -22.13 -0.28 11.33
N GLY A 281 -22.49 -1.44 11.88
CA GLY A 281 -23.86 -1.76 12.31
C GLY A 281 -24.90 -1.85 11.18
N ARG A 282 -24.47 -2.03 9.93
CA ARG A 282 -25.37 -2.08 8.74
C ARG A 282 -25.40 -3.43 8.04
N GLY A 283 -24.94 -4.48 8.70
CA GLY A 283 -25.00 -5.83 8.18
C GLY A 283 -24.56 -6.87 9.19
N THR A 284 -24.59 -8.11 8.73
CA THR A 284 -24.21 -9.30 9.49
C THR A 284 -23.01 -9.98 8.85
N THR A 285 -22.53 -11.07 9.45
CA THR A 285 -21.48 -11.90 8.86
C THR A 285 -21.84 -12.43 7.46
N ALA A 286 -23.13 -12.59 7.13
CA ALA A 286 -23.58 -13.03 5.81
C ALA A 286 -23.42 -11.95 4.73
N ASP A 287 -23.32 -10.68 5.12
CA ASP A 287 -23.23 -9.54 4.21
C ASP A 287 -21.78 -9.19 3.84
N ARG A 288 -20.81 -9.74 4.59
CA ARG A 288 -19.38 -9.55 4.34
C ARG A 288 -18.99 -10.08 2.96
N LYS A 289 -18.19 -9.29 2.24
CA LYS A 289 -17.69 -9.58 0.88
C LYS A 289 -16.18 -9.73 0.82
N LEU A 290 -15.45 -9.04 1.68
CA LEU A 290 -13.99 -9.06 1.72
C LEU A 290 -13.46 -9.81 2.94
N TYR A 291 -12.27 -10.40 2.82
CA TYR A 291 -11.67 -11.27 3.84
C TYR A 291 -10.16 -11.04 3.96
N GLY A 292 -9.75 -9.82 4.30
CA GLY A 292 -8.34 -9.45 4.45
C GLY A 292 -7.65 -9.24 3.11
N GLN A 293 -8.27 -8.47 2.22
CA GLN A 293 -7.68 -8.04 0.96
C GLN A 293 -6.40 -7.22 1.20
N HIS A 294 -5.45 -7.30 0.25
CA HIS A 294 -4.14 -6.66 0.32
C HIS A 294 -3.88 -5.64 -0.78
N ASP A 295 -4.95 -5.17 -1.41
CA ASP A 295 -4.90 -4.16 -2.47
C ASP A 295 -6.25 -3.45 -2.55
N ALA A 296 -6.24 -2.19 -2.98
CA ALA A 296 -7.42 -1.35 -3.18
C ALA A 296 -7.98 -1.49 -4.61
#